data_AF-A0A6I5WA80-F1
#
_entry.id   AF-A0A6I5WA80-F1
#
_cell.length_a   1.000
_cell.length_b   1.000
_cell.length_c   1.000
_cell.angle_alpha   90.00
_cell.angle_beta   90.00
_cell.angle_gamma   90.00
#
_symmetry.space_group_name_H-M   'P 1'
#
loop_
_entity.id
_entity.type
_entity.pdbx_description
1 polymer ?
#
loop_
_entity_poly.entity_id
_entity_poly.type
_entity_poly.pdbx_seq_one_letter_code
_entity_poly.pdbx_strand_id
1 'polypeptide(L)'
;MPIDGRRVSRRSPRGIRYAALAACAPLLVAVLTACGPDQSETTGGAANSGTAGEWDAYDKQMQNLVTCLHEQGATGVRYLGHDKVGEEFSGMPDSVTPELVQCFEKWPALDRPVKDTLSKPSEEQLREARANAQCMRDNGVPDFPDPDPNPAPADETALRGLKEKHRAMMEKPAAKAAAKICLPDTSDLTGVG
;
A
#
# COMPACT_ATOMS: atom_id res chain seq x y z
N MET A 1 25.45 -19.00 73.69
CA MET A 1 26.57 -19.97 73.86
C MET A 1 26.24 -21.21 73.03
N PRO A 2 27.21 -21.90 72.40
CA PRO A 2 27.91 -21.43 71.19
C PRO A 2 28.12 -22.55 70.13
N ILE A 3 28.89 -22.22 69.07
CA ILE A 3 29.72 -23.09 68.19
C ILE A 3 28.95 -23.85 67.06
N ASP A 4 29.00 -23.46 65.78
CA ASP A 4 30.11 -23.39 64.79
C ASP A 4 30.55 -24.77 64.27
N GLY A 5 30.75 -24.92 62.95
CA GLY A 5 31.02 -26.23 62.35
C GLY A 5 31.06 -26.35 60.82
N ARG A 6 31.91 -25.56 60.17
CA ARG A 6 32.36 -25.67 58.76
C ARG A 6 32.85 -27.08 58.36
N ARG A 7 32.56 -27.54 57.12
CA ARG A 7 33.45 -28.33 56.20
C ARG A 7 32.74 -28.44 54.83
N VAL A 8 33.05 -27.64 53.81
CA VAL A 8 34.09 -27.81 52.77
C VAL A 8 34.29 -29.25 52.29
N SER A 9 33.80 -29.57 51.09
CA SER A 9 34.37 -30.63 50.24
C SER A 9 34.52 -30.17 48.79
N ARG A 10 35.77 -29.77 48.49
CA ARG A 10 36.59 -30.05 47.31
C ARG A 10 36.02 -29.89 45.89
N ARG A 11 36.55 -28.85 45.23
CA ARG A 11 36.87 -28.81 43.78
C ARG A 11 37.63 -30.07 43.36
N SER A 12 37.38 -30.56 42.13
CA SER A 12 38.47 -31.00 41.26
C SER A 12 38.13 -30.75 39.78
N PRO A 13 39.04 -30.14 39.00
CA PRO A 13 38.82 -29.69 37.63
C PRO A 13 39.39 -30.68 36.61
N ARG A 14 38.87 -30.67 35.38
CA ARG A 14 39.67 -31.05 34.20
C ARG A 14 39.42 -30.05 33.08
N GLY A 15 40.26 -29.02 33.08
CA GLY A 15 40.60 -28.32 31.85
C GLY A 15 41.58 -29.18 31.05
N ILE A 16 41.41 -29.22 29.73
CA ILE A 16 42.45 -29.64 28.80
C ILE A 16 42.84 -28.39 28.01
N ARG A 17 44.13 -28.08 28.09
CA ARG A 17 44.78 -26.92 27.48
C ARG A 17 45.23 -27.25 26.04
N TYR A 18 45.03 -26.26 25.18
CA TYR A 18 45.78 -25.82 23.99
C TYR A 18 46.91 -26.70 23.41
N ALA A 19 46.90 -26.84 22.09
CA ALA A 19 48.12 -26.84 21.29
C ALA A 19 47.86 -26.17 19.93
N ALA A 20 48.41 -24.97 19.77
CA ALA A 20 48.55 -24.28 18.50
C ALA A 20 49.80 -24.83 17.79
N LEU A 21 49.69 -25.12 16.49
CA LEU A 21 50.83 -25.17 15.58
C LEU A 21 50.46 -24.39 14.31
N ALA A 22 51.12 -23.26 14.15
CA ALA A 22 51.20 -22.50 12.92
C ALA A 22 52.37 -23.04 12.09
N ALA A 23 52.18 -23.20 10.77
CA ALA A 23 53.16 -22.81 9.75
C ALA A 23 52.65 -23.09 8.33
N CYS A 24 52.97 -22.14 7.43
CA CYS A 24 53.09 -22.24 5.96
C CYS A 24 51.84 -22.06 5.08
N ALA A 25 51.61 -20.81 4.66
CA ALA A 25 51.13 -20.43 3.31
C ALA A 25 52.36 -20.38 2.35
N PRO A 26 52.27 -20.42 0.99
CA PRO A 26 51.25 -19.71 0.18
C PRO A 26 50.84 -20.32 -1.19
N LEU A 27 49.94 -19.59 -1.87
CA LEU A 27 49.66 -19.46 -3.32
C LEU A 27 48.55 -20.30 -4.00
N LEU A 28 47.60 -19.51 -4.57
CA LEU A 28 46.92 -19.64 -5.87
C LEU A 28 45.71 -20.58 -6.03
N VAL A 29 44.50 -20.01 -6.05
CA VAL A 29 43.72 -19.60 -7.25
C VAL A 29 42.26 -19.42 -6.84
N ALA A 30 41.67 -18.28 -7.18
CA ALA A 30 40.24 -18.02 -7.06
C ALA A 30 39.46 -18.84 -8.10
N VAL A 31 38.48 -19.63 -7.64
CA VAL A 31 37.39 -20.12 -8.49
C VAL A 31 36.07 -19.80 -7.78
N LEU A 32 35.43 -18.73 -8.24
CA LEU A 32 34.02 -18.47 -8.01
C LEU A 32 33.23 -19.58 -8.72
N THR A 33 32.66 -20.51 -7.95
CA THR A 33 31.54 -21.33 -8.42
C THR A 33 30.37 -21.07 -7.48
N ALA A 34 29.44 -20.26 -8.00
CA ALA A 34 28.15 -20.01 -7.38
C ALA A 34 27.40 -21.35 -7.29
N CYS A 35 27.15 -21.81 -6.07
CA CYS A 35 26.22 -22.88 -5.79
C CYS A 35 24.88 -22.22 -5.45
N GLY A 36 24.00 -22.12 -6.44
CA GLY A 36 22.58 -21.85 -6.25
C GLY A 36 21.80 -23.04 -6.81
N PRO A 37 20.98 -23.76 -6.01
CA PRO A 37 20.13 -24.80 -6.55
C PRO A 37 18.87 -24.17 -7.16
N ASP A 38 18.71 -24.35 -8.47
CA ASP A 38 17.50 -24.05 -9.23
C ASP A 38 16.55 -25.27 -9.20
N GLN A 39 15.37 -25.06 -8.61
CA GLN A 39 14.03 -25.60 -8.92
C GLN A 39 13.80 -27.13 -9.03
N SER A 40 12.92 -27.64 -8.15
CA SER A 40 11.89 -28.62 -8.54
C SER A 40 10.66 -28.52 -7.64
N GLU A 41 9.59 -28.03 -8.26
CA GLU A 41 8.17 -28.35 -8.06
C GLU A 41 7.58 -28.19 -6.65
N THR A 42 6.93 -27.04 -6.44
CA THR A 42 5.62 -27.04 -5.76
C THR A 42 4.59 -26.38 -6.66
N THR A 43 3.62 -27.17 -7.03
CA THR A 43 2.39 -26.78 -7.71
C THR A 43 1.52 -25.96 -6.76
N GLY A 44 0.90 -24.89 -7.27
CA GLY A 44 -0.30 -24.29 -6.67
C GLY A 44 -0.09 -23.01 -5.89
N GLY A 45 -0.41 -21.88 -6.53
CA GLY A 45 -0.60 -20.58 -5.89
C GLY A 45 0.25 -19.49 -6.52
N ALA A 46 -0.11 -19.06 -7.73
CA ALA A 46 0.29 -17.73 -8.20
C ALA A 46 -0.38 -16.69 -7.31
N ALA A 47 0.23 -16.37 -6.17
CA ALA A 47 -0.07 -15.16 -5.44
C ALA A 47 0.50 -14.00 -6.27
N ASN A 48 -0.35 -13.05 -6.64
CA ASN A 48 0.07 -11.74 -7.12
C ASN A 48 0.87 -11.05 -6.00
N SER A 49 2.16 -11.37 -5.90
CA SER A 49 3.03 -10.94 -4.81
C SER A 49 3.67 -9.57 -5.06
N GLY A 50 3.35 -8.91 -6.18
CA GLY A 50 3.92 -7.62 -6.55
C GLY A 50 3.46 -6.48 -5.64
N THR A 51 2.19 -6.47 -5.24
CA THR A 51 1.57 -5.35 -4.50
C THR A 51 1.22 -5.69 -3.05
N ALA A 52 0.96 -6.97 -2.74
CA ALA A 52 0.59 -7.39 -1.39
C ALA A 52 1.66 -7.02 -0.35
N GLY A 53 2.94 -7.21 -0.67
CA GLY A 53 4.04 -6.85 0.23
C GLY A 53 4.25 -5.34 0.39
N GLU A 54 3.89 -4.54 -0.60
CA GLU A 54 3.96 -3.07 -0.52
C GLU A 54 2.84 -2.52 0.37
N TRP A 55 1.65 -3.10 0.29
CA TRP A 55 0.54 -2.77 1.18
C TRP A 55 0.82 -3.15 2.62
N ASP A 56 1.45 -4.31 2.87
CA ASP A 56 1.88 -4.69 4.22
C ASP A 56 2.88 -3.68 4.80
N ALA A 57 3.79 -3.15 3.97
CA ALA A 57 4.74 -2.11 4.39
C ALA A 57 4.03 -0.78 4.69
N TYR A 58 3.08 -0.38 3.83
CA TYR A 58 2.25 0.80 4.02
C TYR A 58 1.44 0.74 5.32
N ASP A 59 0.70 -0.36 5.51
CA ASP A 59 -0.13 -0.58 6.69
C ASP A 59 0.70 -0.58 7.97
N LYS A 60 1.87 -1.22 7.95
CA LYS A 60 2.79 -1.24 9.07
C LYS A 60 3.31 0.15 9.43
N GLN A 61 3.62 0.97 8.44
CA GLN A 61 4.06 2.35 8.70
C GLN A 61 2.95 3.19 9.33
N MET A 62 1.70 3.06 8.86
CA MET A 62 0.56 3.76 9.45
C MET A 62 0.27 3.29 10.88
N GLN A 63 0.42 1.99 11.15
CA GLN A 63 0.33 1.45 12.52
C GLN A 63 1.44 2.01 13.43
N ASN A 64 2.67 2.18 12.92
CA ASN A 64 3.76 2.81 13.68
C ASN A 64 3.47 4.28 13.98
N LEU A 65 2.88 5.01 13.02
CA LEU A 65 2.41 6.38 13.24
C LEU A 65 1.37 6.44 14.35
N VAL A 66 0.33 5.59 14.29
CA VAL A 66 -0.70 5.51 15.35
C VAL A 66 -0.08 5.19 16.71
N THR A 67 0.88 4.28 16.75
CA THR A 67 1.61 3.93 17.99
C THR A 67 2.31 5.16 18.56
N CYS A 68 3.00 5.94 17.73
CA CYS A 68 3.64 7.20 18.15
C CYS A 68 2.60 8.20 18.66
N LEU A 69 1.50 8.39 17.95
CA LEU A 69 0.42 9.31 18.35
C LEU A 69 -0.19 8.91 19.71
N HIS A 70 -0.35 7.61 19.97
CA HIS A 70 -0.80 7.10 21.27
C HIS A 70 0.18 7.42 22.38
N GLU A 71 1.48 7.24 22.16
CA GLU A 71 2.54 7.60 23.12
C GLU A 71 2.55 9.09 23.44
N GLN A 72 2.20 9.94 22.46
CA GLN A 72 2.06 11.40 22.66
C GLN A 72 0.68 11.81 23.20
N GLY A 73 -0.18 10.86 23.60
CA GLY A 73 -1.45 11.12 24.27
C GLY A 73 -2.69 11.12 23.37
N ALA A 74 -2.55 11.00 22.05
CA ALA A 74 -3.66 10.91 21.10
C ALA A 74 -4.23 9.48 21.03
N THR A 75 -4.63 8.93 22.17
CA THR A 75 -5.07 7.53 22.35
C THR A 75 -6.34 7.15 21.57
N GLY A 76 -7.13 8.14 21.13
CA GLY A 76 -8.32 7.93 20.31
C GLY A 76 -8.04 7.59 18.85
N VAL A 77 -6.80 7.82 18.38
CA VAL A 77 -6.44 7.65 16.97
C VAL A 77 -6.45 6.17 16.61
N ARG A 78 -7.06 5.78 15.50
CA ARG A 78 -6.96 4.41 14.96
C ARG A 78 -6.77 4.42 13.47
N TYR A 79 -5.89 3.56 12.98
CA TYR A 79 -5.77 3.25 11.56
C TYR A 79 -6.79 2.17 11.19
N LEU A 80 -7.63 2.45 10.20
CA LEU A 80 -8.75 1.61 9.76
C LEU A 80 -8.40 0.70 8.57
N GLY A 81 -7.17 0.80 8.07
CA GLY A 81 -6.68 0.00 6.94
C GLY A 81 -6.73 0.75 5.61
N HIS A 82 -5.87 0.34 4.68
CA HIS A 82 -5.68 1.03 3.41
C HIS A 82 -6.89 0.98 2.46
N ASP A 83 -7.82 0.06 2.71
CA ASP A 83 -9.05 -0.09 1.91
C ASP A 83 -10.11 0.99 2.24
N LYS A 84 -9.92 1.76 3.33
CA LYS A 84 -10.85 2.81 3.77
C LYS A 84 -10.43 4.19 3.26
N VAL A 85 -10.41 4.37 1.95
CA VAL A 85 -9.94 5.60 1.31
C VAL A 85 -10.71 6.84 1.79
N GLY A 86 -10.03 7.84 2.32
CA GLY A 86 -10.63 9.07 2.86
C GLY A 86 -11.11 8.95 4.32
N GLU A 87 -11.08 7.73 4.87
CA GLU A 87 -11.43 7.41 6.25
C GLU A 87 -10.36 6.50 6.88
N GLU A 88 -9.11 6.57 6.41
CA GLU A 88 -8.04 5.66 6.84
C GLU A 88 -7.72 5.83 8.33
N PHE A 89 -8.03 6.99 8.89
CA PHE A 89 -7.84 7.29 10.31
C PHE A 89 -9.16 7.71 10.96
N SER A 90 -9.36 7.26 12.20
CA SER A 90 -10.45 7.71 13.08
C SER A 90 -9.89 8.29 14.36
N GLY A 91 -10.63 9.20 15.00
CA GLY A 91 -10.29 9.74 16.33
C GLY A 91 -9.06 10.65 16.37
N MET A 92 -8.74 11.33 15.26
CA MET A 92 -7.75 12.41 15.25
C MET A 92 -8.18 13.54 16.19
N PRO A 93 -7.27 14.12 17.00
CA PRO A 93 -7.56 15.29 17.80
C PRO A 93 -7.75 16.52 16.91
N ASP A 94 -8.60 17.44 17.36
CA ASP A 94 -8.84 18.72 16.67
C ASP A 94 -7.61 19.65 16.69
N SER A 95 -6.71 19.45 17.66
CA SER A 95 -5.48 20.22 17.81
C SER A 95 -4.24 19.34 17.61
N VAL A 96 -3.36 19.80 16.73
CA VAL A 96 -2.06 19.15 16.48
C VAL A 96 -1.00 19.84 17.32
N THR A 97 -0.41 19.12 18.28
CA THR A 97 0.69 19.62 19.12
C THR A 97 2.05 19.40 18.44
N PRO A 98 3.11 20.10 18.85
CA PRO A 98 4.46 19.88 18.31
C PRO A 98 4.96 18.43 18.43
N GLU A 99 4.54 17.72 19.47
CA GLU A 99 4.87 16.30 19.67
C GLU A 99 4.17 15.41 18.65
N LEU A 100 2.92 15.72 18.30
CA LEU A 100 2.21 15.02 17.23
C LEU A 100 2.85 15.30 15.87
N VAL A 101 3.31 16.54 15.62
CA VAL A 101 4.07 16.88 14.41
C VAL A 101 5.31 16.01 14.26
N GLN A 102 6.08 15.83 15.34
CA GLN A 102 7.26 14.96 15.33
C GLN A 102 6.93 13.51 14.98
N CYS A 103 5.76 13.00 15.39
CA CYS A 103 5.30 11.67 14.97
C CYS A 103 5.08 11.59 13.46
N PHE A 104 4.45 12.60 12.85
CA PHE A 104 4.25 12.64 11.39
C PHE A 104 5.55 12.83 10.63
N GLU A 105 6.50 13.61 11.15
CA GLU A 105 7.83 13.76 10.54
C GLU A 105 8.65 12.46 10.60
N LYS A 106 8.57 11.75 11.71
CA LYS A 106 9.26 10.46 11.91
C LYS A 106 8.64 9.34 11.08
N TRP A 107 7.32 9.35 10.94
CA TRP A 107 6.54 8.36 10.20
C TRP A 107 5.70 9.07 9.13
N PRO A 108 6.35 9.59 8.07
CA PRO A 108 5.64 10.31 7.02
C PRO A 108 4.64 9.39 6.35
N ALA A 109 3.57 9.94 5.78
CA ALA A 109 2.71 9.13 4.94
C ALA A 109 3.53 8.63 3.74
N LEU A 110 3.61 7.31 3.55
CA LEU A 110 4.11 6.76 2.29
C LEU A 110 3.11 7.11 1.20
N ASP A 111 3.61 7.25 -0.03
CA ASP A 111 2.73 7.16 -1.19
C ASP A 111 2.02 5.80 -1.12
N ARG A 112 0.69 5.84 -1.24
CA ARG A 112 -0.09 4.61 -1.30
C ARG A 112 0.44 3.77 -2.45
N PRO A 113 0.76 2.48 -2.22
CA PRO A 113 0.97 1.56 -3.32
C PRO A 113 -0.24 1.70 -4.24
N VAL A 114 -0.02 1.87 -5.53
CA VAL A 114 -1.15 1.89 -6.45
C VAL A 114 -1.55 0.42 -6.57
N LYS A 115 -2.68 0.00 -5.97
CA LYS A 115 -3.32 -1.24 -6.46
C LYS A 115 -3.48 -0.98 -7.97
N ASP A 116 -3.08 -1.94 -8.81
CA ASP A 116 -3.37 -1.95 -10.25
C ASP A 116 -4.88 -1.77 -10.58
N THR A 117 -5.74 -1.53 -9.59
CA THR A 117 -7.17 -1.26 -9.69
C THR A 117 -7.55 0.22 -9.71
N LEU A 118 -6.64 1.17 -9.43
CA LEU A 118 -6.90 2.62 -9.63
C LEU A 118 -6.23 3.21 -10.87
N SER A 119 -5.48 2.40 -11.62
CA SER A 119 -4.78 2.82 -12.82
C SER A 119 -5.09 1.84 -13.96
N LYS A 120 -5.60 2.40 -15.05
CA LYS A 120 -6.12 1.72 -16.24
C LYS A 120 -7.48 1.04 -16.03
N PRO A 121 -8.55 1.53 -16.69
CA PRO A 121 -9.83 0.83 -16.69
C PRO A 121 -9.66 -0.59 -17.25
N SER A 122 -10.36 -1.57 -16.66
CA SER A 122 -10.39 -2.92 -17.20
C SER A 122 -11.02 -2.95 -18.59
N GLU A 123 -10.76 -3.99 -19.38
CA GLU A 123 -11.37 -4.10 -20.72
C GLU A 123 -12.90 -4.22 -20.63
N GLU A 124 -13.43 -4.77 -19.54
CA GLU A 124 -14.87 -4.79 -19.28
C GLU A 124 -15.42 -3.38 -19.04
N GLN A 125 -14.78 -2.60 -18.16
CA GLN A 125 -15.15 -1.20 -17.92
C GLN A 125 -15.05 -0.35 -19.19
N LEU A 126 -14.02 -0.54 -20.00
CA LEU A 126 -13.88 0.16 -21.28
C LEU A 126 -14.99 -0.22 -22.26
N ARG A 127 -15.37 -1.49 -22.32
CA ARG A 127 -16.44 -1.96 -23.19
C ARG A 127 -17.78 -1.34 -22.80
N GLU A 128 -18.11 -1.36 -21.51
CA GLU A 128 -19.33 -0.75 -21.00
C GLU A 128 -19.35 0.76 -21.23
N ALA A 129 -18.26 1.45 -20.90
CA ALA A 129 -18.16 2.89 -21.09
C ALA A 129 -18.22 3.30 -22.58
N ARG A 130 -17.65 2.50 -23.49
CA ARG A 130 -17.82 2.69 -24.95
C ARG A 130 -19.27 2.45 -25.40
N ALA A 131 -19.94 1.44 -24.84
CA ALA A 131 -21.35 1.18 -25.15
C ALA A 131 -22.26 2.33 -24.69
N ASN A 132 -22.01 2.86 -23.50
CA ASN A 132 -22.70 4.04 -22.97
C ASN A 132 -22.42 5.27 -23.83
N ALA A 133 -21.15 5.49 -24.21
CA ALA A 133 -20.76 6.58 -25.09
C ALA A 133 -21.46 6.50 -26.45
N GLN A 134 -21.55 5.30 -27.03
CA GLN A 134 -22.29 5.08 -28.26
C GLN A 134 -23.78 5.36 -28.10
N CYS A 135 -24.41 4.87 -27.04
CA CYS A 135 -25.81 5.14 -26.74
C CYS A 135 -26.07 6.65 -26.61
N MET A 136 -25.20 7.39 -25.94
CA MET A 136 -25.32 8.85 -25.79
C MET A 136 -25.27 9.56 -27.14
N ARG A 137 -24.37 9.15 -28.04
CA ARG A 137 -24.30 9.67 -29.42
C ARG A 137 -25.58 9.38 -30.20
N ASP A 138 -26.08 8.16 -30.09
CA ASP A 138 -27.32 7.73 -30.77
C ASP A 138 -28.57 8.47 -30.22
N ASN A 139 -28.51 8.98 -28.99
CA ASN A 139 -29.60 9.72 -28.33
C ASN A 139 -29.41 11.24 -28.31
N GLY A 140 -28.67 11.79 -29.27
CA GLY A 140 -28.61 13.24 -29.50
C GLY A 140 -27.42 13.97 -28.85
N VAL A 141 -26.39 13.22 -28.44
CA VAL A 141 -25.11 13.77 -27.94
C VAL A 141 -23.96 13.32 -28.84
N PRO A 142 -23.93 13.73 -30.12
CA PRO A 142 -23.00 13.18 -31.13
C PRO A 142 -21.52 13.36 -30.76
N ASP A 143 -21.19 14.37 -29.96
CA ASP A 143 -19.83 14.67 -29.52
C ASP A 143 -19.46 14.01 -28.16
N PHE A 144 -20.26 13.06 -27.67
CA PHE A 144 -19.94 12.36 -26.43
C PHE A 144 -18.67 11.52 -26.62
N PRO A 145 -17.61 11.74 -25.80
CA PRO A 145 -16.31 11.13 -26.02
C PRO A 145 -16.28 9.67 -25.58
N ASP A 146 -15.41 8.89 -26.22
CA ASP A 146 -15.07 7.54 -25.76
C ASP A 146 -14.12 7.59 -24.54
N PRO A 147 -14.13 6.57 -23.66
CA PRO A 147 -13.20 6.49 -22.54
C PRO A 147 -11.76 6.29 -23.01
N ASP A 148 -10.81 6.96 -22.36
CA ASP A 148 -9.39 6.74 -22.58
C ASP A 148 -8.96 5.39 -21.97
N PRO A 149 -8.43 4.44 -22.78
CA PRO A 149 -7.94 3.16 -22.27
C PRO A 149 -6.65 3.29 -21.48
N ASN A 150 -5.98 4.44 -21.51
CA ASN A 150 -4.74 4.69 -20.81
C ASN A 150 -4.66 6.17 -20.37
N PRO A 151 -5.49 6.59 -19.40
CA PRO A 151 -5.54 7.97 -18.96
C PRO A 151 -4.14 8.39 -18.47
N ALA A 152 -3.61 9.46 -19.05
CA ALA A 152 -2.33 10.00 -18.61
C ALA A 152 -2.40 10.42 -17.14
N PRO A 153 -1.28 10.35 -16.39
CA PRO A 153 -1.19 11.00 -15.10
C PRO A 153 -1.46 12.50 -15.28
N ALA A 154 -2.62 12.95 -14.83
CA ALA A 154 -3.00 14.35 -14.87
C ALA A 154 -2.68 14.97 -13.51
N ASP A 155 -2.02 16.13 -13.51
CA ASP A 155 -1.99 16.97 -12.31
C ASP A 155 -3.42 17.39 -11.91
N GLU A 156 -3.58 17.85 -10.68
CA GLU A 156 -4.89 18.23 -10.13
C GLU A 156 -5.61 19.29 -10.98
N THR A 157 -4.84 20.22 -11.59
CA THR A 157 -5.41 21.28 -12.42
C THR A 157 -5.96 20.74 -13.72
N ALA A 158 -5.23 19.84 -14.38
CA ALA A 158 -5.66 19.16 -15.59
C ALA A 158 -6.89 18.28 -15.33
N LEU A 159 -6.90 17.52 -14.22
CA LEU A 159 -8.05 16.69 -13.84
C LEU A 159 -9.30 17.54 -13.55
N ARG A 160 -9.15 18.68 -12.87
CA ARG A 160 -10.25 19.61 -12.63
C ARG A 160 -10.82 20.14 -13.95
N GLY A 161 -9.97 20.56 -14.88
CA GLY A 161 -10.42 21.05 -16.19
C GLY A 161 -11.16 19.98 -17.01
N LEU A 162 -10.72 18.72 -16.95
CA LEU A 162 -11.42 17.61 -17.61
C LEU A 162 -12.80 17.38 -16.98
N LYS A 163 -12.89 17.37 -15.64
CA LYS A 163 -14.14 17.21 -14.89
C LYS A 163 -15.14 18.34 -15.18
N GLU A 164 -14.67 19.58 -15.24
CA GLU A 164 -15.50 20.74 -15.58
C GLU A 164 -16.08 20.62 -16.99
N LYS A 165 -15.27 20.26 -17.98
CA LYS A 165 -15.74 20.03 -19.37
C LYS A 165 -16.77 18.91 -19.45
N HIS A 166 -16.51 17.80 -18.76
CA HIS A 166 -17.45 16.67 -18.71
C HIS A 166 -18.77 17.09 -18.05
N ARG A 167 -18.72 17.80 -16.91
CA ARG A 167 -19.91 18.35 -16.26
C ARG A 167 -20.69 19.28 -17.18
N ALA A 168 -20.03 20.25 -17.81
CA ALA A 168 -20.69 21.20 -18.71
C ALA A 168 -21.36 20.51 -19.91
N MET A 169 -20.77 19.43 -20.42
CA MET A 169 -21.40 18.58 -21.44
C MET A 169 -22.66 17.90 -20.89
N MET A 170 -22.58 17.27 -19.72
CA MET A 170 -23.69 16.56 -19.08
C MET A 170 -24.80 17.48 -18.57
N GLU A 171 -24.54 18.77 -18.38
CA GLU A 171 -25.57 19.73 -17.99
C GLU A 171 -26.54 20.10 -19.13
N LYS A 172 -26.13 19.88 -20.39
CA LYS A 172 -26.94 20.17 -21.57
C LYS A 172 -28.24 19.35 -21.56
N PRO A 173 -29.38 19.91 -22.00
CA PRO A 173 -30.66 19.20 -22.03
C PRO A 173 -30.62 17.87 -22.80
N ALA A 174 -29.97 17.86 -23.97
CA ALA A 174 -29.80 16.65 -24.78
C ALA A 174 -28.99 15.57 -24.04
N ALA A 175 -27.91 15.96 -23.35
CA ALA A 175 -27.10 15.04 -22.57
C ALA A 175 -27.84 14.47 -21.36
N LYS A 176 -28.63 15.28 -20.65
CA LYS A 176 -29.47 14.79 -19.54
C LYS A 176 -30.55 13.81 -20.02
N ALA A 177 -31.19 14.11 -21.15
CA ALA A 177 -32.20 13.24 -21.75
C ALA A 177 -31.59 11.90 -22.18
N ALA A 178 -30.45 11.92 -22.87
CA ALA A 178 -29.72 10.73 -23.28
C ALA A 178 -29.21 9.92 -22.07
N ALA A 179 -28.67 10.59 -21.04
CA ALA A 179 -28.16 9.94 -19.83
C ALA A 179 -29.23 9.10 -19.11
N LYS A 180 -30.47 9.59 -19.06
CA LYS A 180 -31.59 8.85 -18.47
C LYS A 180 -31.88 7.51 -19.19
N ILE A 181 -31.56 7.43 -20.48
CA ILE A 181 -31.74 6.23 -21.31
C ILE A 181 -30.50 5.33 -21.23
N CYS A 182 -29.31 5.94 -21.26
CA CYS A 182 -28.05 5.27 -21.52
C CYS A 182 -27.20 4.96 -20.28
N LEU A 183 -27.51 5.53 -19.11
CA LEU A 183 -26.68 5.44 -17.89
C LEU A 183 -27.51 5.05 -16.64
N PRO A 184 -28.33 3.97 -16.70
CA PRO A 184 -29.28 3.64 -15.63
C PRO A 184 -28.62 3.28 -14.29
N ASP A 185 -27.38 2.76 -14.31
CA ASP A 185 -26.68 2.27 -13.10
C ASP A 185 -25.75 3.33 -12.47
N THR A 186 -25.63 4.53 -13.06
CA THR A 186 -24.70 5.56 -12.58
C THR A 186 -25.20 6.36 -11.37
N SER A 187 -26.45 6.17 -10.95
CA SER A 187 -26.93 6.64 -9.64
C SER A 187 -26.10 6.03 -8.49
N ASP A 188 -25.57 4.82 -8.67
CA ASP A 188 -24.71 4.17 -7.67
C ASP A 188 -23.26 4.69 -7.70
N LEU A 189 -22.82 5.32 -8.79
CA LEU A 189 -21.48 5.90 -8.94
C LEU A 189 -21.39 7.37 -8.53
N THR A 190 -22.53 8.08 -8.44
CA THR A 190 -22.55 9.48 -8.01
C THR A 190 -22.76 9.65 -6.51
N GLY A 191 -23.12 8.58 -5.77
CA GLY A 191 -23.18 8.61 -4.30
C GLY A 191 -24.09 9.70 -3.73
N VAL A 192 -25.13 10.10 -4.46
CA VAL A 192 -26.13 11.05 -3.98
C VAL A 192 -27.44 10.31 -3.76
N GLY A 193 -27.53 9.66 -2.60
CA GLY A 193 -28.79 9.22 -2.00
C GLY A 193 -29.39 10.31 -1.12
#